data_AF-A0A9N9JG85-F1
#
_entry.id   AF-A0A9N9JG85-F1
#
_cell.length_a   1.000
_cell.length_b   1.000
_cell.length_c   1.000
_cell.angle_alpha   90.00
_cell.angle_beta   90.00
_cell.angle_gamma   90.00
#
_symmetry.space_group_name_H-M   'P 1'
#
loop_
_entity.id
_entity.type
_entity.pdbx_description
1 polymer ?
#
loop_
_entity_poly.entity_id
_entity_poly.type
_entity_poly.pdbx_seq_one_letter_code
_entity_poly.pdbx_strand_id
1 'polypeptide(L)'
;PSLRTISRTITTRIFRPTLFATRTFSYAKPLYQQEDHQKLLEYQRKKSLLKKKFADEFAAKITRPAPFWEANAVVEDEIKTMSLNDFEDKFLIMLFYPFDFTF
;
A
#
# COMPACT_ATOMS: atom_id res chain seq x y z
N PRO A 1 -40.91 -46.76 -75.74
CA PRO A 1 -41.78 -45.59 -75.51
C PRO A 1 -41.78 -45.19 -74.02
N SER A 2 -41.35 -43.95 -73.77
CA SER A 2 -41.35 -43.12 -72.54
C SER A 2 -42.20 -43.59 -71.35
N LEU A 3 -41.83 -43.31 -70.09
CA LEU A 3 -42.00 -41.97 -69.49
C LEU A 3 -41.18 -41.74 -68.19
N ARG A 4 -40.48 -40.59 -68.21
CA ARG A 4 -40.36 -39.50 -67.22
C ARG A 4 -40.00 -39.80 -65.75
N THR A 5 -38.74 -39.51 -65.45
CA THR A 5 -38.20 -39.07 -64.15
C THR A 5 -38.98 -37.88 -63.60
N ILE A 6 -39.43 -37.96 -62.35
CA ILE A 6 -40.01 -36.82 -61.61
C ILE A 6 -39.04 -36.42 -60.51
N SER A 7 -38.38 -35.27 -60.68
CA SER A 7 -37.57 -34.61 -59.64
C SER A 7 -38.48 -34.01 -58.59
N ARG A 8 -38.31 -34.38 -57.32
CA ARG A 8 -39.01 -33.78 -56.18
C ARG A 8 -38.22 -32.57 -55.67
N THR A 9 -38.73 -31.37 -55.88
CA THR A 9 -38.16 -30.14 -55.30
C THR A 9 -38.60 -30.01 -53.84
N ILE A 10 -37.63 -29.95 -52.92
CA ILE A 10 -37.88 -29.76 -51.48
C ILE A 10 -37.92 -28.26 -51.18
N THR A 11 -39.10 -27.73 -50.86
CA THR A 11 -39.27 -26.34 -50.40
C THR A 11 -39.06 -26.28 -48.89
N THR A 12 -37.92 -25.77 -48.43
CA THR A 12 -37.67 -25.54 -47.01
C THR A 12 -38.29 -24.22 -46.54
N ARG A 13 -39.38 -24.29 -45.78
CA ARG A 13 -39.98 -23.13 -45.09
C ARG A 13 -39.15 -22.84 -43.83
N ILE A 14 -38.48 -21.69 -43.79
CA ILE A 14 -37.65 -21.26 -42.65
C ILE A 14 -38.57 -20.87 -41.48
N PHE A 15 -38.54 -21.65 -40.40
CA PHE A 15 -39.16 -21.34 -39.12
C PHE A 15 -38.26 -20.37 -38.35
N ARG A 16 -38.73 -19.16 -38.04
CA ARG A 16 -37.99 -18.18 -37.22
C ARG A 16 -38.31 -18.44 -35.75
N PRO A 17 -37.35 -18.82 -34.88
CA PRO A 17 -37.60 -18.92 -33.46
C PRO A 17 -37.62 -17.51 -32.85
N THR A 18 -38.69 -17.16 -32.16
CA THR A 18 -38.75 -15.98 -31.29
C THR A 18 -37.81 -16.19 -30.11
N LEU A 19 -36.88 -15.25 -29.90
CA LEU A 19 -35.93 -15.28 -28.80
C LEU A 19 -36.67 -15.12 -27.47
N PHE A 20 -36.78 -16.18 -26.68
CA PHE A 20 -37.16 -16.08 -25.28
C PHE A 20 -36.00 -15.44 -24.52
N ALA A 21 -36.19 -14.19 -24.09
CA ALA A 21 -35.23 -13.47 -23.28
C ALA A 21 -35.09 -14.16 -21.91
N THR A 22 -33.92 -14.76 -21.65
CA THR A 22 -33.57 -15.21 -20.31
C THR A 22 -33.33 -13.98 -19.45
N ARG A 23 -34.18 -13.77 -18.44
CA ARG A 23 -34.03 -12.66 -17.50
C ARG A 23 -32.84 -12.97 -16.59
N THR A 24 -31.66 -12.48 -16.95
CA THR A 24 -30.47 -12.56 -16.10
C THR A 24 -30.75 -11.82 -14.80
N PHE A 25 -30.85 -12.55 -13.68
CA PHE A 25 -30.86 -11.91 -12.37
C PHE A 25 -29.44 -11.39 -12.12
N SER A 26 -29.20 -10.12 -12.44
CA SER A 26 -27.93 -9.47 -12.17
C SER A 26 -27.71 -9.49 -10.66
N TYR A 27 -26.64 -10.15 -10.23
CA TYR A 27 -26.15 -10.10 -8.87
C TYR A 27 -25.83 -8.63 -8.54
N ALA A 28 -26.77 -7.94 -7.89
CA ALA A 28 -26.53 -6.59 -7.41
C ALA A 28 -25.51 -6.69 -6.29
N LYS A 29 -24.27 -6.25 -6.56
CA LYS A 29 -23.25 -6.05 -5.54
C LYS A 29 -23.85 -5.12 -4.48
N PRO A 30 -23.89 -5.49 -3.19
CA PRO A 30 -24.42 -4.59 -2.17
C PRO A 30 -23.64 -3.27 -2.22
N LEU A 31 -24.37 -2.16 -2.30
CA LEU A 31 -23.83 -0.79 -2.29
C LEU A 31 -23.37 -0.41 -0.87
N TYR A 32 -22.55 -1.26 -0.27
CA TYR A 32 -21.69 -0.90 0.83
C TYR A 32 -20.29 -0.68 0.26
N GLN A 33 -19.85 0.57 0.35
CA GLN A 33 -18.46 0.92 0.65
C GLN A 33 -17.31 0.59 -0.35
N GLN A 34 -17.52 0.65 -1.68
CA GLN A 34 -16.39 0.53 -2.62
C GLN A 34 -15.36 1.67 -2.48
N GLU A 35 -15.80 2.88 -2.16
CA GLU A 35 -14.92 4.04 -1.91
C GLU A 35 -14.16 3.93 -0.58
N ASP A 36 -14.78 3.41 0.48
CA ASP A 36 -14.11 3.34 1.79
C ASP A 36 -13.05 2.23 1.84
N HIS A 37 -13.25 1.13 1.10
CA HIS A 37 -12.18 0.15 0.91
C HIS A 37 -10.97 0.77 0.18
N GLN A 38 -11.19 1.61 -0.83
CA GLN A 38 -10.11 2.34 -1.51
C GLN A 38 -9.42 3.34 -0.56
N LYS A 39 -10.20 4.09 0.24
CA LYS A 39 -9.66 5.00 1.27
C LYS A 39 -8.82 4.28 2.32
N LEU A 40 -9.26 3.09 2.76
CA LEU A 40 -8.50 2.28 3.70
C LEU A 40 -7.17 1.81 3.10
N LEU A 41 -7.19 1.31 1.86
CA LEU A 41 -5.97 0.88 1.17
C LEU A 41 -5.03 2.06 0.93
N GLU A 42 -5.56 3.22 0.54
CA GLU A 42 -4.81 4.45 0.39
C GLU A 42 -4.21 4.92 1.72
N TYR A 43 -4.97 4.83 2.82
CA TYR A 43 -4.49 5.14 4.16
C TYR A 43 -3.33 4.22 4.56
N GLN A 44 -3.46 2.90 4.36
CA GLN A 44 -2.39 1.97 4.67
C GLN A 44 -1.14 2.24 3.83
N ARG A 45 -1.33 2.58 2.54
CA ARG A 45 -0.24 2.99 1.64
C ARG A 45 0.42 4.28 2.12
N LYS A 46 -0.36 5.32 2.46
CA LYS A 46 0.17 6.59 2.98
C LYS A 46 0.93 6.36 4.29
N LYS A 47 0.38 5.54 5.20
CA LYS A 47 1.02 5.18 6.47
C LYS A 47 2.36 4.46 6.26
N SER A 48 2.42 3.51 5.32
CA SER A 48 3.68 2.80 5.03
C SER A 48 4.73 3.71 4.39
N LEU A 49 4.30 4.58 3.47
CA LEU A 49 5.18 5.57 2.84
C LEU A 49 5.69 6.58 3.86
N LEU A 50 4.84 7.07 4.75
CA LEU A 50 5.24 7.96 5.84
C LEU A 50 6.25 7.25 6.74
N LYS A 51 5.96 6.02 7.20
CA LYS A 51 6.90 5.25 8.01
C LYS A 51 8.26 5.08 7.33
N LYS A 52 8.27 4.80 6.01
CA LYS A 52 9.50 4.71 5.21
C LYS A 52 10.23 6.05 5.14
N LYS A 53 9.52 7.15 4.88
CA LYS A 53 10.11 8.49 4.85
C LYS A 53 10.72 8.87 6.20
N PHE A 54 10.01 8.65 7.30
CA PHE A 54 10.53 8.90 8.64
C PHE A 54 11.78 8.07 8.94
N ALA A 55 11.77 6.78 8.59
CA ALA A 55 12.94 5.92 8.76
C ALA A 55 14.12 6.38 7.89
N ASP A 56 13.88 6.78 6.65
CA ASP A 56 14.95 7.21 5.74
C ASP A 56 15.50 8.60 6.06
N GLU A 57 14.68 9.51 6.59
CA GLU A 57 15.05 10.91 6.82
C GLU A 57 15.75 11.13 8.17
N PHE A 58 15.26 10.48 9.23
CA PHE A 58 15.75 10.70 10.59
C PHE A 58 16.73 9.63 11.09
N ALA A 59 16.93 8.54 10.34
CA ALA A 59 17.95 7.55 10.70
C ALA A 59 19.36 8.09 10.44
N ALA A 60 20.26 7.86 11.41
CA ALA A 60 21.68 8.10 11.23
C ALA A 60 22.23 7.25 10.07
N LYS A 61 23.04 7.86 9.20
CA LYS A 61 23.65 7.21 8.04
C LYS A 61 25.16 7.40 8.09
N ILE A 62 25.89 6.34 7.73
CA ILE A 62 27.34 6.39 7.58
C ILE A 62 27.69 7.42 6.49
N THR A 63 28.81 8.13 6.65
CA THR A 63 29.31 9.19 5.75
C THR A 63 28.36 10.38 5.55
N ARG A 64 27.33 10.54 6.38
CA ARG A 64 26.49 11.74 6.45
C ARG A 64 26.73 12.44 7.79
N PRO A 65 26.44 13.75 7.89
CA PRO A 65 26.48 14.43 9.18
C PRO A 65 25.57 13.71 10.18
N ALA A 66 26.02 13.64 11.44
CA ALA A 66 25.23 13.05 12.51
C ALA A 66 23.93 13.86 12.70
N PRO A 67 22.82 13.20 13.08
CA PRO A 67 21.60 13.90 13.44
C PRO A 67 21.86 14.88 14.59
N PHE A 68 21.38 16.12 14.45
CA PHE A 68 21.46 17.11 15.51
C PHE A 68 20.69 16.64 16.75
N TRP A 69 21.28 16.87 17.92
CA TRP A 69 20.66 16.60 19.20
C TRP A 69 21.04 17.69 20.20
N GLU A 70 20.12 17.92 21.14
CA GLU A 70 20.29 18.80 22.30
C GLU A 70 19.53 18.14 23.46
N ALA A 71 20.19 17.98 24.61
CA ALA A 71 19.62 17.31 25.76
C ALA A 71 20.26 17.77 27.07
N ASN A 72 19.52 17.63 28.17
CA ASN A 72 20.06 17.79 29.51
C ASN A 72 20.75 16.49 29.93
N ALA A 73 22.01 16.59 30.34
CA ALA A 73 22.83 15.47 30.80
C ALA A 73 23.37 15.75 32.20
N VAL A 74 23.65 14.69 32.95
CA VAL A 74 24.35 14.79 34.24
C VAL A 74 25.85 14.72 33.98
N VAL A 75 26.57 15.78 34.31
CA VAL A 75 28.02 15.91 34.17
C VAL A 75 28.58 16.40 35.50
N GLU A 76 29.43 15.60 36.15
CA GLU A 76 30.00 15.95 37.47
C GLU A 76 28.92 16.25 38.52
N ASP A 77 27.87 15.41 38.59
CA ASP A 77 26.71 15.56 39.48
C ASP A 77 25.86 16.82 39.26
N GLU A 78 26.10 17.56 38.19
CA GLU A 78 25.30 18.72 37.77
C GLU A 78 24.52 18.46 36.49
N ILE A 79 23.34 19.05 36.37
CA ILE A 79 22.55 19.01 35.14
C ILE A 79 23.03 20.13 34.21
N LYS A 80 23.59 19.75 33.06
CA LYS A 80 24.06 20.68 32.01
C LYS A 80 23.31 20.42 30.71
N THR A 81 22.96 21.48 30.00
CA THR A 81 22.43 21.38 28.63
C THR A 81 23.59 21.19 27.67
N MET A 82 23.57 20.08 26.94
CA MET A 82 24.62 19.68 26.00
C MET A 82 24.01 19.53 24.61
N SER A 83 24.81 19.81 23.58
CA SER A 83 24.42 19.72 22.18
C SER A 83 25.52 19.05 21.34
N LEU A 84 25.18 18.65 20.12
CA LEU A 84 26.16 18.11 19.18
C LEU A 84 27.31 19.10 18.89
N ASN A 85 27.03 20.41 18.89
CA ASN A 85 28.01 21.45 18.56
C ASN A 85 29.10 21.61 19.62
N ASP A 86 28.82 21.25 20.88
CA ASP A 86 29.81 21.32 21.98
C ASP A 86 30.98 20.34 21.78
N PHE A 87 30.83 19.40 20.85
CA PHE A 87 31.82 18.38 20.50
C PHE A 87 32.42 18.59 19.10
N GLU A 88 32.29 19.80 18.53
CA GLU A 88 33.02 20.16 17.31
C GLU A 88 34.54 19.91 17.48
N ASP A 89 35.16 19.43 16.40
CA ASP A 89 36.59 19.05 16.35
C ASP A 89 37.03 17.93 17.30
N LYS A 90 36.08 17.20 17.91
CA LYS A 90 36.35 16.03 18.76
C LYS A 90 35.65 14.79 18.22
N PHE A 91 36.23 13.63 18.48
CA PHE A 91 35.53 12.36 18.24
C PHE A 91 34.49 12.14 19.34
N LEU A 92 33.22 12.02 18.94
CA LEU A 92 32.09 11.74 19.83
C LEU A 92 31.64 10.28 19.66
N ILE A 93 31.56 9.54 20.79
CA ILE A 93 30.94 8.22 20.84
C ILE A 93 29.63 8.37 21.61
N MET A 94 28.50 8.08 20.95
CA MET A 94 27.17 8.14 21.55
C MET A 94 26.58 6.72 21.62
N LEU A 95 26.33 6.25 22.84
CA LEU A 95 25.80 4.91 23.11
C LEU A 95 24.40 5.02 23.71
N PHE A 96 23.44 4.31 23.14
CA PHE A 96 22.08 4.20 23.67
C PHE A 96 21.95 2.88 24.42
N TYR A 97 21.47 2.93 25.65
CA TYR A 97 21.18 1.76 26.48
C TYR A 97 19.69 1.77 26.89
N PRO A 98 19.08 0.59 27.12
CA PRO A 98 17.62 0.48 27.15
C PRO A 98 16.96 0.88 28.48
N PHE A 99 17.62 0.71 29.63
CA PHE A 99 17.02 0.97 30.95
C PHE A 99 18.06 1.30 32.02
N ASP A 100 17.71 2.19 32.95
CA ASP A 100 18.50 2.54 34.12
C ASP A 100 18.30 1.50 35.24
N PHE A 101 19.37 1.12 35.96
CA PHE A 101 19.33 0.19 37.11
C PHE A 101 18.82 -1.22 36.78
N THR A 102 19.59 -1.93 35.96
CA THR A 102 19.47 -3.38 35.80
C THR A 102 20.49 -4.09 36.71
N PHE A 103 20.17 -5.31 37.17
CA PHE A 103 21.05 -6.18 37.96
C PHE A 103 21.80 -7.16 37.07
#